data_AF-A0AAV4S958-F1
#
_entry.id   AF-A0AAV4S958-F1
#
_cell.length_a   1.000
_cell.length_b   1.000
_cell.length_c   1.000
_cell.angle_alpha   90.00
_cell.angle_beta   90.00
_cell.angle_gamma   90.00
#
_symmetry.space_group_name_H-M   'P 1'
#
loop_
_entity.id
_entity.type
_entity.pdbx_description
1 polymer ?
#
loop_
_entity_poly.entity_id
_entity_poly.type
_entity_poly.pdbx_seq_one_letter_code
_entity_poly.pdbx_strand_id
1 'polypeptide(L)'
;MESVGAHRIFSRSVKSRQLKYTTYYGDGDSKGFLSVQNIYGINSVCKLECIGHIQKRVELRLRKLKSKTRGLSGKVKLTDAFIDKLQNYYGIAIRSNTGNLKNMQQSVISALFHCASNKNKSMHGQCPIGKESWCFYQQGKLWQMGKPSVKNTLACQIIF
;
A
#
# COMPACT_ATOMS: atom_id res chain seq x y z
N MET A 1 17.80 22.99 5.25
CA MET A 1 16.70 23.91 4.91
C MET A 1 15.37 23.43 5.51
N GLU A 2 14.98 22.17 5.33
CA GLU A 2 13.72 21.61 5.87
C GLU A 2 13.61 21.63 7.40
N SER A 3 14.66 21.25 8.14
CA SER A 3 14.67 21.23 9.61
C SER A 3 14.45 22.63 10.22
N VAL A 4 15.14 23.63 9.67
CA VAL A 4 14.98 25.03 10.07
C VAL A 4 13.55 25.50 9.79
N GLY A 5 12.97 25.12 8.65
CA GLY A 5 11.59 25.42 8.31
C GLY A 5 10.58 24.80 9.28
N ALA A 6 10.70 23.49 9.54
CA ALA A 6 9.85 22.77 10.48
C ALA A 6 9.93 23.39 11.88
N HIS A 7 11.14 23.64 12.38
CA HIS A 7 11.35 24.28 13.67
C HIS A 7 10.73 25.67 13.75
N ARG A 8 10.89 26.51 12.72
CA ARG A 8 10.27 27.85 12.66
C ARG A 8 8.74 27.77 12.71
N ILE A 9 8.13 26.83 11.98
CA ILE A 9 6.67 26.66 11.97
C ILE A 9 6.14 26.28 13.36
N PHE A 10 6.76 25.29 14.00
CA PHE A 10 6.33 24.80 15.32
C PHE A 10 6.59 25.82 16.43
N SER A 11 7.72 26.54 16.40
CA SER A 11 8.00 27.61 17.36
C SER A 11 7.04 28.80 17.19
N ARG A 12 6.67 29.13 15.94
CA ARG A 12 5.75 30.22 15.66
C ARG A 12 4.33 29.94 16.13
N SER A 13 3.84 28.69 16.07
CA SER A 13 2.47 28.37 16.49
C SER A 13 2.21 28.71 17.96
N VAL A 14 3.20 28.47 18.83
CA VAL A 14 3.10 28.80 20.25
C VAL A 14 3.08 30.32 20.45
N LYS A 15 4.03 31.04 19.84
CA LYS A 15 4.14 32.50 19.99
C LYS A 15 2.93 33.26 19.44
N SER A 16 2.42 32.85 18.28
CA SER A 16 1.40 33.60 17.54
C SER A 16 -0.03 33.15 17.84
N ARG A 17 -0.23 31.89 18.24
CA ARG A 17 -1.56 31.28 18.35
C ARG A 17 -1.78 30.53 19.66
N GLN A 18 -0.76 30.42 20.52
CA GLN A 18 -0.80 29.62 21.75
C GLN A 18 -1.17 28.14 21.50
N LEU A 19 -0.81 27.61 20.33
CA LEU A 19 -1.12 26.24 19.91
C LEU A 19 0.15 25.38 19.84
N LYS A 20 0.00 24.10 20.22
CA LYS A 20 1.02 23.05 20.09
C LYS A 20 0.56 22.01 19.09
N TYR A 21 1.42 21.68 18.12
CA TYR A 21 1.20 20.53 17.26
C TYR A 21 1.55 19.23 18.01
N THR A 22 0.70 18.22 17.89
CA THR A 22 0.92 16.90 18.51
C THR A 22 1.41 15.87 17.52
N THR A 23 1.22 16.10 16.22
CA THR A 23 1.55 15.15 15.16
C THR A 23 2.35 15.81 14.04
N TYR A 24 3.30 15.06 13.49
CA TYR A 24 4.11 15.45 12.35
C TYR A 24 3.95 14.41 11.25
N TYR A 25 3.43 14.84 10.09
CA TYR A 25 3.38 14.02 8.89
C TYR A 25 4.63 14.29 8.06
N GLY A 26 5.40 13.25 7.77
CA GLY A 26 6.57 13.39 6.91
C GLY A 26 7.07 12.06 6.37
N ASP A 27 8.03 12.15 5.46
CA ASP A 27 8.70 10.99 4.90
C ASP A 27 9.57 10.29 5.98
N GLY A 28 9.86 9.00 5.77
CA GLY A 28 10.60 8.15 6.71
C GLY A 28 11.96 8.74 7.09
N ASP A 29 12.65 9.38 6.15
CA ASP A 29 14.01 9.91 6.32
C ASP A 29 14.05 11.42 6.64
N SER A 30 12.91 12.03 7.02
CA SER A 30 12.86 13.47 7.31
C SER A 30 13.68 13.85 8.55
N LYS A 31 14.79 14.57 8.32
CA LYS A 31 15.55 15.28 9.37
C LYS A 31 14.73 16.40 10.04
N GLY A 32 13.61 16.80 9.42
CA GLY A 32 12.69 17.78 9.97
C GLY A 32 12.05 17.30 11.27
N PHE A 33 11.63 16.03 11.34
CA PHE A 33 11.02 15.48 12.56
C PHE A 33 11.97 15.55 13.77
N LEU A 34 13.24 15.20 13.58
CA LEU A 34 14.25 15.24 14.64
C LEU A 34 14.40 16.63 15.26
N SER A 35 14.18 17.69 14.49
CA SER A 35 14.26 19.08 14.96
C SER A 35 13.03 19.57 15.74
N VAL A 36 11.92 18.82 15.69
CA VAL A 36 10.64 19.21 16.30
C VAL A 36 10.08 18.19 17.31
N GLN A 37 10.59 16.95 17.34
CA GLN A 37 10.08 15.89 18.22
C GLN A 37 9.97 16.30 19.70
N ASN A 38 10.92 17.12 20.16
CA ASN A 38 11.03 17.56 21.55
C ASN A 38 10.74 19.06 21.75
N ILE A 39 10.13 19.73 20.77
CA ILE A 39 10.05 21.20 20.77
C ILE A 39 9.18 21.77 21.89
N TYR A 40 8.22 20.99 22.41
CA TYR A 40 7.37 21.40 23.53
C TYR A 40 7.63 20.58 24.81
N GLY A 41 8.70 19.79 24.84
CA GLY A 41 9.00 18.80 25.89
C GLY A 41 9.36 17.43 25.31
N ILE A 42 9.81 16.50 26.14
CA ILE A 42 10.22 15.15 25.72
C ILE A 42 9.06 14.44 25.01
N ASN A 43 9.31 13.93 23.80
CA ASN A 43 8.35 13.22 22.95
C ASN A 43 7.02 13.98 22.71
N SER A 44 7.09 15.31 22.67
CA SER A 44 5.90 16.17 22.51
C SER A 44 5.19 16.04 21.16
N VAL A 45 5.88 15.57 20.12
CA VAL A 45 5.35 15.45 18.76
C VAL A 45 5.50 14.01 18.28
N CYS A 46 4.39 13.38 17.90
CA CYS A 46 4.35 12.04 17.34
C CYS A 46 4.57 12.08 15.82
N LYS A 47 5.51 11.28 15.31
CA LYS A 47 5.69 11.11 13.87
C LYS A 47 4.63 10.15 13.31
N LEU A 48 3.97 10.56 12.24
CA LEU A 48 3.10 9.70 11.45
C LEU A 48 3.71 9.50 10.06
N GLU A 49 3.75 8.25 9.64
CA GLU A 49 4.31 7.83 8.36
C GLU A 49 3.24 7.91 7.27
N CYS A 50 3.57 8.49 6.13
CA CYS A 50 2.64 8.52 5.01
C CYS A 50 2.53 7.15 4.34
N ILE A 51 1.35 6.84 3.80
CA ILE A 51 1.11 5.57 3.08
C ILE A 51 2.07 5.43 1.90
N GLY A 52 2.40 6.53 1.22
CA GLY A 52 3.39 6.54 0.14
C GLY A 52 4.78 6.06 0.60
N HIS A 53 5.20 6.42 1.82
CA HIS A 53 6.45 5.90 2.38
C HIS A 53 6.35 4.40 2.67
N ILE A 54 5.23 3.93 3.19
CA ILE A 54 4.99 2.49 3.41
C ILE A 54 5.04 1.71 2.09
N GLN A 55 4.48 2.27 1.01
CA GLN A 55 4.56 1.70 -0.34
C GLN A 55 6.02 1.60 -0.83
N LYS A 56 6.80 2.68 -0.73
CA LYS A 56 8.23 2.66 -1.08
C LYS A 56 9.02 1.65 -0.24
N ARG A 57 8.66 1.49 1.04
CA ARG A 57 9.32 0.55 1.96
C ARG A 57 9.13 -0.90 1.52
N VAL A 58 7.92 -1.30 1.12
CA VAL A 58 7.67 -2.66 0.61
C VAL A 58 8.38 -2.89 -0.72
N GLU A 59 8.34 -1.91 -1.63
CA GLU A 59 9.05 -1.94 -2.91
C GLU A 59 10.56 -2.17 -2.72
N LEU A 60 11.19 -1.34 -1.88
CA LEU A 60 12.62 -1.43 -1.60
C LEU A 60 13.01 -2.79 -1.00
N ARG A 61 12.17 -3.35 -0.10
CA ARG A 61 12.38 -4.69 0.47
C ARG A 61 12.29 -5.78 -0.58
N LEU A 62 11.31 -5.71 -1.49
CA LEU A 62 11.16 -6.66 -2.59
C LEU A 62 12.32 -6.58 -3.59
N ARG A 63 12.79 -5.37 -3.94
CA ARG A 63 13.96 -5.19 -4.81
C ARG A 63 15.24 -5.72 -4.16
N LYS A 64 15.43 -5.47 -2.85
CA LYS A 64 16.55 -6.06 -2.08
C LYS A 64 16.47 -7.59 -2.01
N LEU A 65 15.27 -8.15 -1.88
CA LEU A 65 15.07 -9.61 -1.91
C LEU A 65 15.43 -10.17 -3.29
N LYS A 66 14.94 -9.53 -4.37
CA LYS A 66 15.26 -9.88 -5.75
C LYS A 66 16.76 -9.89 -6.02
N SER A 67 17.50 -8.91 -5.49
CA SER A 67 18.95 -8.80 -5.71
C SER A 67 19.76 -9.81 -4.89
N LYS A 68 19.32 -10.14 -3.66
CA LYS A 68 20.04 -11.06 -2.76
C LYS A 68 19.79 -12.53 -3.08
N THR A 69 18.60 -12.89 -3.53
CA THR A 69 18.23 -14.29 -3.75
C THR A 69 18.51 -14.72 -5.18
N ARG A 70 19.51 -15.60 -5.35
CA ARG A 70 19.80 -16.23 -6.64
C ARG A 70 18.57 -16.98 -7.15
N GLY A 71 18.23 -16.77 -8.42
CA GLY A 71 17.09 -17.44 -9.04
C GLY A 71 15.72 -16.80 -8.80
N LEU A 72 15.59 -15.66 -8.11
CA LEU A 72 14.35 -14.87 -8.10
C LEU A 72 14.27 -13.84 -9.24
N SER A 73 15.40 -13.51 -9.86
CA SER A 73 15.48 -12.64 -11.02
C SER A 73 15.16 -13.40 -12.32
N GLY A 74 14.36 -12.81 -13.22
CA GLY A 74 14.01 -13.38 -14.53
C GLY A 74 12.63 -12.93 -15.05
N LYS A 75 12.40 -13.05 -16.38
CA LYS A 75 11.18 -12.57 -17.08
C LYS A 75 9.86 -13.16 -16.59
N VAL A 76 9.88 -14.30 -15.88
CA VAL A 76 8.68 -15.03 -15.39
C VAL A 76 8.60 -15.05 -13.84
N LYS A 77 9.50 -14.34 -13.15
CA LYS A 77 9.64 -14.38 -11.69
C LYS A 77 9.28 -13.04 -11.05
N LEU A 78 10.11 -12.53 -10.15
CA LEU A 78 9.91 -11.24 -9.48
C LEU A 78 10.41 -10.10 -10.39
N THR A 79 9.60 -9.73 -11.37
CA THR A 79 9.89 -8.62 -12.29
C THR A 79 9.65 -7.27 -11.60
N ASP A 80 10.28 -6.19 -12.11
CA ASP A 80 10.08 -4.85 -11.52
C ASP A 80 8.61 -4.40 -11.65
N ALA A 81 7.97 -4.66 -12.81
CA ALA A 81 6.55 -4.40 -12.99
C ALA A 81 5.66 -5.15 -11.98
N PHE A 82 6.03 -6.37 -11.59
CA PHE A 82 5.31 -7.12 -10.56
C PHE A 82 5.48 -6.49 -9.17
N ILE A 83 6.69 -6.03 -8.85
CA ILE A 83 6.96 -5.30 -7.60
C ILE A 83 6.14 -4.01 -7.55
N ASP A 84 6.12 -3.24 -8.64
CA ASP A 84 5.37 -1.99 -8.74
C ASP A 84 3.86 -2.25 -8.59
N LYS A 85 3.35 -3.34 -9.19
CA LYS A 85 1.97 -3.79 -9.01
C LYS A 85 1.67 -4.10 -7.54
N LEU A 86 2.52 -4.90 -6.88
CA LEU A 86 2.35 -5.24 -5.46
C LEU A 86 2.37 -4.00 -4.57
N GLN A 87 3.28 -3.05 -4.82
CA GLN A 87 3.35 -1.78 -4.11
C GLN A 87 2.05 -0.98 -4.22
N ASN A 88 1.44 -0.93 -5.41
CA ASN A 88 0.17 -0.25 -5.63
C ASN A 88 -0.97 -0.90 -4.86
N TYR A 89 -1.11 -2.23 -4.96
CA TYR A 89 -2.12 -2.95 -4.20
C TYR A 89 -1.92 -2.84 -2.68
N TYR A 90 -0.68 -2.83 -2.20
CA TYR A 90 -0.37 -2.65 -0.78
C TYR A 90 -0.90 -1.29 -0.27
N GLY A 91 -0.70 -0.22 -1.05
CA GLY A 91 -1.24 1.10 -0.72
C GLY A 91 -2.77 1.16 -0.75
N ILE A 92 -3.41 0.49 -1.72
CA ILE A 92 -4.87 0.37 -1.80
C ILE A 92 -5.41 -0.38 -0.57
N ALA A 93 -4.82 -1.53 -0.22
CA ALA A 93 -5.23 -2.34 0.91
C ALA A 93 -5.18 -1.56 2.24
N ILE A 94 -4.17 -0.71 2.44
CA ILE A 94 -4.09 0.16 3.62
C ILE A 94 -5.17 1.23 3.58
N ARG A 95 -5.28 1.98 2.47
CA ARG A 95 -6.25 3.08 2.32
C ARG A 95 -7.69 2.61 2.54
N SER A 96 -8.07 1.51 1.89
CA SER A 96 -9.42 0.95 1.94
C SER A 96 -9.81 0.31 3.27
N ASN A 97 -8.87 0.12 4.20
CA ASN A 97 -9.12 -0.54 5.49
C ASN A 97 -8.63 0.28 6.69
N THR A 98 -8.69 1.62 6.58
CA THR A 98 -8.27 2.52 7.65
C THR A 98 -9.11 2.27 8.90
N GLY A 99 -8.47 2.10 10.07
CA GLY A 99 -9.16 1.77 11.33
C GLY A 99 -9.50 0.29 11.53
N ASN A 100 -9.26 -0.59 10.55
CA ASN A 100 -9.50 -2.03 10.67
C ASN A 100 -8.25 -2.84 10.30
N LEU A 101 -7.42 -3.13 11.31
CA LEU A 101 -6.16 -3.86 11.12
C LEU A 101 -6.37 -5.26 10.53
N LYS A 102 -7.40 -5.98 10.99
CA LYS A 102 -7.68 -7.34 10.53
C LYS A 102 -8.01 -7.37 9.04
N ASN A 103 -8.90 -6.49 8.58
CA ASN A 103 -9.27 -6.41 7.17
C ASN A 103 -8.12 -5.88 6.31
N MET A 104 -7.29 -4.99 6.85
CA MET A 104 -6.08 -4.52 6.18
C MET A 104 -5.11 -5.68 5.91
N GLN A 105 -4.80 -6.50 6.92
CA GLN A 105 -3.95 -7.69 6.78
C GLN A 105 -4.53 -8.66 5.76
N GLN A 106 -5.83 -8.95 5.85
CA GLN A 106 -6.51 -9.82 4.90
C GLN A 106 -6.43 -9.28 3.46
N SER A 107 -6.61 -7.97 3.28
CA SER A 107 -6.55 -7.32 1.97
C SER A 107 -5.13 -7.32 1.39
N VAL A 108 -4.10 -7.16 2.22
CA VAL A 108 -2.70 -7.28 1.80
C VAL A 108 -2.38 -8.70 1.33
N ILE A 109 -2.80 -9.71 2.09
CA ILE A 109 -2.62 -11.12 1.70
C ILE A 109 -3.37 -11.40 0.39
N SER A 110 -4.63 -10.96 0.32
CA SER A 110 -5.47 -11.08 -0.88
C SER A 110 -4.80 -10.50 -2.13
N ALA A 111 -4.21 -9.30 -2.03
CA ALA A 111 -3.47 -8.67 -3.09
C ALA A 111 -2.26 -9.49 -3.57
N LEU A 112 -1.51 -10.08 -2.64
CA LEU A 112 -0.36 -10.93 -2.96
C LEU A 112 -0.78 -12.15 -3.77
N PHE A 113 -1.78 -12.88 -3.29
CA PHE A 113 -2.31 -14.08 -3.97
C PHE A 113 -2.95 -13.73 -5.32
N HIS A 114 -3.67 -12.61 -5.40
CA HIS A 114 -4.23 -12.10 -6.64
C HIS A 114 -3.14 -11.82 -7.68
N CYS A 115 -2.07 -11.13 -7.29
CA CYS A 115 -0.97 -10.82 -8.19
C CYS A 115 -0.25 -12.09 -8.66
N ALA A 116 -0.07 -13.08 -7.78
CA ALA A 116 0.57 -14.36 -8.11
C ALA A 116 -0.30 -15.29 -8.98
N SER A 117 -1.61 -15.00 -9.12
CA SER A 117 -2.55 -15.78 -9.92
C SER A 117 -2.21 -15.74 -11.41
N ASN A 118 -2.38 -16.87 -12.10
CA ASN A 118 -2.18 -16.98 -13.54
C ASN A 118 -3.15 -18.00 -14.16
N LYS A 119 -3.09 -18.16 -15.49
CA LYS A 119 -3.99 -19.06 -16.25
C LYS A 119 -3.96 -20.51 -15.76
N ASN A 120 -2.82 -21.00 -15.28
CA ASN A 120 -2.64 -22.38 -14.84
C ASN A 120 -2.92 -22.57 -13.34
N LYS A 121 -2.75 -21.51 -12.54
CA LYS A 121 -2.96 -21.53 -11.09
C LYS A 121 -3.78 -20.32 -10.67
N SER A 122 -5.09 -20.52 -10.56
CA SER A 122 -6.02 -19.52 -10.04
C SER A 122 -5.86 -19.37 -8.53
N MET A 123 -5.47 -18.19 -8.08
CA MET A 123 -5.22 -17.88 -6.66
C MET A 123 -6.17 -16.78 -6.14
N HIS A 124 -7.34 -16.65 -6.74
CA HIS A 124 -8.33 -15.62 -6.39
C HIS A 124 -9.15 -15.94 -5.12
N GLY A 125 -8.92 -17.07 -4.45
CA GLY A 125 -9.72 -17.50 -3.30
C GLY A 125 -9.70 -16.54 -2.11
N GLN A 126 -8.63 -15.74 -1.98
CA GLN A 126 -8.51 -14.72 -0.92
C GLN A 126 -9.08 -13.36 -1.35
N CYS A 127 -9.48 -13.19 -2.60
CA CYS A 127 -10.09 -11.96 -3.10
C CYS A 127 -11.48 -11.74 -2.51
N PRO A 128 -11.87 -10.47 -2.23
CA PRO A 128 -13.22 -10.19 -1.75
C PRO A 128 -14.25 -10.75 -2.73
N ILE A 129 -15.39 -11.19 -2.18
CA ILE A 129 -16.51 -11.72 -2.96
C ILE A 129 -17.57 -10.62 -3.02
N GLY A 130 -18.29 -10.53 -4.13
CA GLY A 130 -19.35 -9.54 -4.31
C GLY A 130 -19.18 -8.74 -5.59
N LYS A 131 -20.22 -7.98 -5.95
CA LYS A 131 -20.20 -7.05 -7.09
C LYS A 131 -19.18 -5.92 -6.89
N GLU A 132 -18.96 -5.52 -5.63
CA GLU A 132 -17.97 -4.53 -5.22
C GLU A 132 -16.53 -5.09 -5.09
N SER A 133 -16.32 -6.35 -5.47
CA SER A 133 -14.98 -6.93 -5.46
C SER A 133 -14.11 -6.25 -6.51
N TRP A 134 -12.94 -5.76 -6.09
CA TRP A 134 -11.91 -5.30 -7.03
C TRP A 134 -11.30 -6.43 -7.87
N CYS A 135 -11.63 -7.70 -7.59
CA CYS A 135 -11.17 -8.85 -8.34
C CYS A 135 -12.21 -9.26 -9.39
N PHE A 136 -11.93 -8.94 -10.66
CA PHE A 136 -12.79 -9.30 -11.79
C PHE A 136 -13.14 -10.80 -11.87
N TYR A 137 -12.22 -11.68 -11.45
CA TYR A 137 -12.51 -13.11 -11.42
C TYR A 137 -13.65 -13.46 -10.43
N GLN A 138 -13.67 -12.83 -9.25
CA GLN A 138 -14.73 -13.03 -8.27
C GLN A 138 -16.04 -12.38 -8.71
N GLN A 139 -15.98 -11.20 -9.34
CA GLN A 139 -17.15 -10.57 -9.96
C GLN A 139 -17.75 -11.47 -11.05
N GLY A 140 -16.91 -11.98 -11.96
CA GLY A 140 -17.32 -12.84 -13.07
C GLY A 140 -17.96 -14.16 -12.62
N LYS A 141 -17.51 -14.75 -11.50
CA LYS A 141 -18.17 -15.91 -10.90
C LYS A 141 -19.63 -15.64 -10.55
N LEU A 142 -19.93 -14.46 -10.00
CA LEU A 142 -21.31 -14.09 -9.67
C LEU A 142 -22.17 -13.90 -10.92
N TRP A 143 -21.56 -13.42 -12.02
CA TRP A 143 -22.27 -13.22 -13.28
C TRP A 143 -22.57 -14.56 -13.97
N GLN A 144 -21.71 -15.57 -13.79
CA GLN A 144 -21.95 -16.94 -14.26
C GLN A 144 -23.03 -17.66 -13.43
N MET A 145 -23.13 -17.36 -12.13
CA MET A 145 -24.20 -17.89 -11.28
C MET A 145 -25.59 -17.28 -11.57
N GLY A 146 -25.66 -16.15 -12.29
CA GLY A 146 -26.90 -15.44 -12.63
C GLY A 146 -27.34 -15.54 -14.09
N LYS A 147 -26.74 -16.40 -14.92
CA LYS A 147 -27.15 -16.62 -16.32
C LYS A 147 -27.44 -18.11 -16.58
N PRO A 148 -28.52 -18.46 -17.33
CA PRO A 148 -28.66 -19.81 -17.86
C PRO A 148 -27.45 -20.13 -18.76
N SER A 149 -26.99 -21.37 -18.70
CA SER A 149 -25.88 -21.89 -19.48
C SER A 149 -25.95 -21.47 -20.96
N VAL A 150 -25.09 -20.55 -21.36
CA VAL A 150 -24.74 -20.39 -22.78
C VAL A 150 -23.22 -20.42 -22.85
N LYS A 151 -22.71 -21.54 -23.34
CA LYS A 151 -21.33 -21.69 -23.78
C LYS A 151 -21.06 -20.59 -24.79
N ASN A 152 -20.08 -19.72 -24.55
CA ASN A 152 -19.11 -19.33 -25.57
C ASN A 152 -17.95 -18.54 -24.96
N THR A 153 -16.78 -19.08 -25.24
CA THR A 153 -15.43 -18.51 -25.19
C THR A 153 -15.40 -17.08 -25.73
N LEU A 154 -14.67 -16.15 -25.10
CA LEU A 154 -13.72 -15.24 -25.78
C LEU A 154 -12.98 -14.29 -24.82
N ALA A 155 -11.66 -14.26 -25.05
CA ALA A 155 -10.63 -13.26 -24.79
C ALA A 155 -10.82 -12.20 -23.68
N CYS A 156 -9.99 -12.34 -22.65
CA CYS A 156 -9.65 -11.29 -21.68
C CYS A 156 -8.75 -10.25 -22.36
N GLN A 157 -9.25 -9.03 -22.56
CA GLN A 157 -8.47 -7.89 -23.05
C GLN A 157 -8.35 -6.85 -21.92
N ILE A 158 -7.11 -6.67 -21.49
CA ILE A 158 -6.66 -5.74 -20.44
C ILE A 158 -6.84 -4.32 -20.96
N ILE A 159 -7.60 -3.46 -20.26
CA ILE A 159 -7.41 -2.00 -20.30
C ILE A 159 -7.67 -1.41 -18.90
N PHE A 160 -6.59 -0.83 -18.35
CA PHE A 160 -6.35 0.04 -17.19
C PHE A 160 -7.13 -0.15 -15.87
#